data_AF-A0A074X094-F1
#
_entry.id   AF-A0A074X094-F1
#
_cell.length_a   1.000
_cell.length_b   1.000
_cell.length_c   1.000
_cell.angle_alpha   90.00
_cell.angle_beta   90.00
_cell.angle_gamma   90.00
#
_symmetry.space_group_name_H-M   'P 1'
#
loop_
_entity.id
_entity.type
_entity.pdbx_description
1 polymer ?
#
loop_
_entity_poly.entity_id
_entity_poly.type
_entity_poly.pdbx_seq_one_letter_code
_entity_poly.pdbx_strand_id
1 'polypeptide(L)'
;MADVKPTTTHVNAEVHSSTVRFIRSSSSSLQTLSSLPTDQLVVLFTPAIPSASGHEDPFECLGRSLSKRHARVRHVPFVAKVGLTDLHAAWIRKAGAVVVVNCDPALLIDTKTNSNMPSQTKFATQVAVVLHSIHGGSQPPLCSVHINPSVASPANPNGYDNVVVCSSYSMANMEKVASMLMC
;
A
#
# COMPACT_ATOMS: atom_id res chain seq x y z
N MET A 1 -43.89 36.18 -23.85
CA MET A 1 -43.02 36.37 -22.66
C MET A 1 -43.38 35.29 -21.64
N ALA A 2 -42.58 34.24 -21.56
CA ALA A 2 -42.45 33.36 -20.39
C ALA A 2 -41.18 32.55 -20.62
N ASP A 3 -40.07 33.04 -20.06
CA ASP A 3 -38.74 32.43 -20.07
C ASP A 3 -38.72 31.35 -18.98
N VAL A 4 -38.52 30.08 -19.36
CA VAL A 4 -38.36 28.97 -18.42
C VAL A 4 -36.88 28.70 -18.27
N LYS A 5 -36.32 29.15 -17.14
CA LYS A 5 -34.94 28.90 -16.74
C LYS A 5 -34.82 27.48 -16.17
N PRO A 6 -33.86 26.65 -16.63
CA PRO A 6 -33.65 25.34 -16.03
C PRO A 6 -32.88 25.48 -14.71
N THR A 7 -33.48 24.99 -13.63
CA THR A 7 -32.86 24.79 -12.33
C THR A 7 -31.89 23.61 -12.42
N THR A 8 -30.62 23.90 -12.65
CA THR A 8 -29.54 22.91 -12.54
C THR A 8 -29.21 22.69 -11.07
N THR A 9 -29.72 21.61 -10.50
CA THR A 9 -29.30 21.11 -9.19
C THR A 9 -27.86 20.60 -9.32
N HIS A 10 -26.89 21.47 -9.02
CA HIS A 10 -25.51 21.05 -8.79
C HIS A 10 -25.49 20.20 -7.52
N VAL A 11 -25.51 18.87 -7.69
CA VAL A 11 -25.12 17.96 -6.62
C VAL A 11 -23.64 18.23 -6.39
N ASN A 12 -23.34 18.97 -5.31
CA ASN A 12 -21.99 19.11 -4.80
C ASN A 12 -21.45 17.69 -4.59
N ALA A 13 -20.55 17.25 -5.47
CA ALA A 13 -19.69 16.14 -5.16
C ALA A 13 -18.86 16.61 -3.96
N GLU A 14 -19.24 16.15 -2.76
CA GLU A 14 -18.41 16.31 -1.58
C GLU A 14 -17.03 15.73 -1.92
N VAL A 15 -16.08 16.63 -2.13
CA VAL A 15 -14.66 16.33 -2.18
C VAL A 15 -14.31 15.78 -0.81
N HIS A 16 -14.48 14.47 -0.64
CA HIS A 16 -13.98 13.74 0.50
C HIS A 16 -12.47 13.96 0.50
N SER A 17 -12.01 14.84 1.39
CA SER A 17 -10.59 15.10 1.64
C SER A 17 -9.85 13.77 1.73
N SER A 18 -8.85 13.56 0.87
CA SER A 18 -8.08 12.32 0.83
C SER A 18 -7.47 12.07 2.20
N THR A 19 -7.90 11.02 2.89
CA THR A 19 -7.43 10.65 4.25
C THR A 19 -6.05 9.98 4.24
N VAL A 20 -5.25 10.23 3.20
CA VAL A 20 -3.90 9.69 3.06
C VAL A 20 -2.94 10.50 3.90
N ARG A 21 -2.27 9.86 4.86
CA ARG A 21 -1.28 10.54 5.72
C ARG A 21 -0.18 9.58 6.14
N PHE A 22 0.98 10.14 6.48
CA PHE A 22 1.98 9.41 7.25
C PHE A 22 1.56 9.33 8.71
N ILE A 23 1.74 8.17 9.33
CA ILE A 23 1.79 8.04 10.79
C ILE A 23 3.23 7.89 11.28
N ARG A 24 4.14 7.54 10.36
CA ARG A 24 5.58 7.54 10.55
C ARG A 24 6.24 7.81 9.20
N SER A 25 7.29 8.61 9.20
CA SER A 25 8.15 8.82 8.05
C SER A 25 9.59 9.00 8.51
N SER A 26 10.52 8.55 7.68
CA SER A 26 11.95 8.79 7.82
C SER A 26 12.44 9.53 6.60
N SER A 27 12.94 10.76 6.79
CA SER A 27 13.40 11.62 5.69
C SER A 27 14.53 10.97 4.89
N SER A 28 15.47 10.29 5.57
CA SER A 28 16.57 9.58 4.89
C SER A 28 16.04 8.41 4.07
N SER A 29 15.13 7.60 4.62
CA SER A 29 14.51 6.46 3.91
C SER A 29 13.71 6.94 2.69
N LEU A 30 12.91 8.00 2.82
CA LEU A 30 12.17 8.59 1.70
C LEU A 30 13.11 9.18 0.64
N GLN A 31 14.20 9.83 1.04
CA GLN A 31 15.19 10.34 0.10
C GLN A 31 15.86 9.20 -0.67
N THR A 32 16.28 8.13 0.02
CA THR A 32 16.83 6.92 -0.63
C THR A 32 15.83 6.29 -1.59
N LEU A 33 14.53 6.28 -1.23
CA LEU A 33 13.47 5.73 -2.07
C LEU A 33 13.24 6.57 -3.32
N SER A 34 13.22 7.90 -3.21
CA SER A 34 13.11 8.83 -4.34
C SER A 34 14.34 8.84 -5.25
N SER A 35 15.54 8.60 -4.71
CA SER A 35 16.78 8.51 -5.48
C SER A 35 17.18 7.08 -5.84
N LEU A 36 16.26 6.12 -5.74
CA LEU A 36 16.56 4.71 -5.97
C LEU A 36 17.01 4.50 -7.43
N PRO A 37 18.19 3.89 -7.69
CA PRO A 37 18.65 3.62 -9.04
C PRO A 37 17.62 2.88 -9.88
N THR A 38 17.42 3.26 -11.14
CA THR A 38 16.34 2.73 -11.99
C THR A 38 16.45 1.22 -12.25
N ASP A 39 17.65 0.65 -12.07
CA ASP A 39 17.92 -0.77 -12.14
C ASP A 39 17.71 -1.50 -10.81
N GLN A 40 17.48 -0.82 -9.69
CA GLN A 40 17.12 -1.46 -8.42
C GLN A 40 15.64 -1.84 -8.39
N LEU A 41 15.28 -2.90 -7.67
CA LEU A 41 13.91 -3.41 -7.64
C LEU A 41 13.11 -2.83 -6.47
N VAL A 42 11.93 -2.26 -6.74
CA VAL A 42 10.91 -2.00 -5.72
C VAL A 42 10.00 -3.22 -5.64
N VAL A 43 9.99 -3.92 -4.52
CA VAL A 43 9.08 -5.06 -4.30
C VAL A 43 7.83 -4.57 -3.57
N LEU A 44 6.68 -4.69 -4.23
CA LEU A 44 5.36 -4.38 -3.68
C LEU A 44 4.66 -5.68 -3.29
N PHE A 45 4.59 -5.96 -1.99
CA PHE A 45 3.83 -7.08 -1.44
C PHE A 45 2.39 -6.67 -1.17
N THR A 46 1.42 -7.39 -1.73
CA THR A 46 -0.01 -7.12 -1.51
C THR A 46 -0.76 -8.39 -1.12
N PRO A 47 -1.79 -8.29 -0.26
CA PRO A 47 -2.58 -9.46 0.10
C PRO A 47 -3.41 -9.91 -1.11
N ALA A 48 -3.37 -11.20 -1.41
CA ALA A 48 -4.25 -11.83 -2.39
C ALA A 48 -5.66 -11.94 -1.80
N ILE A 49 -6.52 -10.96 -2.12
CA ILE A 49 -7.91 -10.91 -1.67
C ILE A 49 -8.80 -11.13 -2.89
N PRO A 50 -9.68 -12.16 -2.89
CA PRO A 50 -10.66 -12.33 -3.95
C PRO A 50 -11.55 -11.10 -4.01
N SER A 51 -11.68 -10.43 -5.17
CA SER A 51 -12.66 -9.35 -5.33
C SER A 51 -14.03 -9.92 -5.65
N ALA A 52 -15.10 -9.30 -5.12
CA ALA A 52 -16.47 -9.74 -5.38
C ALA A 52 -16.86 -9.64 -6.87
N SER A 53 -16.22 -8.75 -7.63
CA SER A 53 -16.37 -8.61 -9.08
C SER A 53 -15.46 -9.54 -9.89
N GLY A 54 -14.60 -10.33 -9.24
CA GLY A 54 -13.84 -11.43 -9.84
C GLY A 54 -12.75 -11.06 -10.86
N HIS A 55 -12.60 -9.79 -11.25
CA HIS A 55 -11.83 -9.45 -12.46
C HIS A 55 -10.60 -8.56 -12.26
N GLU A 56 -10.47 -7.83 -11.16
CA GLU A 56 -9.35 -6.89 -11.01
C GLU A 56 -8.66 -7.00 -9.65
N ASP A 57 -7.33 -6.95 -9.67
CA ASP A 57 -6.49 -6.81 -8.50
C ASP A 57 -6.73 -5.41 -7.89
N PRO A 58 -7.24 -5.31 -6.65
CA PRO A 58 -7.55 -4.02 -6.03
C PRO A 58 -6.31 -3.14 -5.82
N PHE A 59 -5.12 -3.71 -5.91
CA PHE A 59 -3.85 -3.01 -5.77
C PHE A 59 -3.19 -2.65 -7.11
N GLU A 60 -3.78 -3.01 -8.25
CA GLU A 60 -3.23 -2.67 -9.57
C GLU A 60 -2.98 -1.15 -9.68
N CYS A 61 -3.93 -0.34 -9.19
CA CYS A 61 -3.79 1.12 -9.18
C CYS A 61 -2.56 1.60 -8.39
N LEU A 62 -2.24 0.96 -7.27
CA LEU A 62 -1.04 1.28 -6.49
C LEU A 62 0.22 0.87 -7.25
N GLY A 63 0.26 -0.36 -7.77
CA GLY A 63 1.37 -0.86 -8.58
C GLY A 63 1.67 0.06 -9.76
N ARG A 64 0.63 0.40 -10.54
CA ARG A 64 0.71 1.33 -11.67
C ARG A 64 1.18 2.73 -11.23
N SER A 65 0.69 3.25 -10.11
CA SER A 65 1.09 4.56 -9.61
C SER A 65 2.56 4.62 -9.18
N LEU A 66 3.07 3.52 -8.60
CA LEU A 66 4.49 3.38 -8.30
C LEU A 66 5.31 3.22 -9.59
N SER A 67 4.81 2.48 -10.59
CA SER A 67 5.49 2.32 -11.88
C SER A 67 5.61 3.61 -12.68
N LYS A 68 4.73 4.59 -12.49
CA LYS A 68 4.89 5.95 -13.04
C LYS A 68 6.13 6.68 -12.47
N ARG A 69 6.65 6.23 -11.32
CA ARG A 69 7.72 6.88 -10.56
C ARG A 69 9.01 6.09 -10.55
N HIS A 70 8.93 4.76 -10.63
CA HIS A 70 10.08 3.87 -10.69
C HIS A 70 9.92 2.80 -11.78
N ALA A 71 10.94 2.63 -12.62
CA ALA A 71 10.87 1.74 -13.78
C ALA A 71 10.77 0.25 -13.40
N ARG A 72 11.31 -0.14 -12.24
CA ARG A 72 11.39 -1.54 -11.80
C ARG A 72 10.55 -1.81 -10.55
N VAL A 73 9.23 -1.79 -10.71
CA VAL A 73 8.30 -2.24 -9.67
C VAL A 73 7.90 -3.69 -9.92
N ARG A 74 8.02 -4.55 -8.90
CA ARG A 74 7.55 -5.93 -8.93
C ARG A 74 6.44 -6.11 -7.92
N HIS A 75 5.24 -6.34 -8.43
CA HIS A 75 4.09 -6.73 -7.64
C HIS A 75 4.19 -8.22 -7.29
N VAL A 76 4.15 -8.54 -6.00
CA VAL A 76 4.21 -9.91 -5.47
C VAL A 76 3.03 -10.13 -4.52
N PRO A 77 1.95 -10.80 -4.98
CA PRO A 77 0.83 -11.10 -4.11
C PRO A 77 1.21 -12.16 -3.06
N PHE A 78 0.66 -12.05 -1.85
CA PHE A 78 0.80 -13.05 -0.79
C PHE A 78 -0.55 -13.50 -0.26
N VAL A 79 -0.68 -14.79 0.04
CA VAL A 79 -1.89 -15.31 0.71
C VAL A 79 -1.68 -15.17 2.21
N ALA A 80 -2.46 -14.30 2.87
CA ALA A 80 -2.28 -13.98 4.29
C ALA A 80 -2.25 -15.22 5.20
N LYS A 81 -3.08 -16.24 4.91
CA LYS A 81 -3.12 -17.51 5.67
C LYS A 81 -1.85 -18.37 5.49
N VAL A 82 -1.20 -18.29 4.33
CA VAL A 82 0.04 -19.03 4.03
C VAL A 82 1.24 -18.33 4.67
N GLY A 83 1.26 -17.00 4.63
CA GLY A 83 2.34 -16.19 5.21
C GLY A 83 3.57 -16.10 4.31
N LEU A 84 4.71 -15.73 4.89
CA LEU A 84 5.97 -15.56 4.18
C LEU A 84 6.50 -16.92 3.68
N THR A 85 7.05 -16.95 2.47
CA THR A 85 7.57 -18.16 1.82
C THR A 85 8.97 -17.90 1.28
N ASP A 86 9.67 -18.95 0.84
CA ASP A 86 11.00 -18.82 0.26
C ASP A 86 11.02 -17.95 -1.00
N LEU A 87 9.92 -17.96 -1.77
CA LEU A 87 9.77 -17.06 -2.93
C LEU A 87 9.73 -15.59 -2.48
N HIS A 88 8.98 -15.27 -1.43
CA HIS A 88 8.95 -13.92 -0.85
C HIS A 88 10.33 -13.52 -0.33
N ALA A 89 11.03 -14.41 0.39
CA ALA A 89 12.40 -14.17 0.86
C ALA A 89 13.40 -13.94 -0.29
N ALA A 90 13.25 -14.66 -1.41
CA ALA A 90 14.06 -14.46 -2.61
C ALA A 90 13.84 -13.09 -3.25
N TRP A 91 12.61 -12.56 -3.22
CA TRP A 91 12.32 -11.19 -3.66
C TRP A 91 12.88 -10.14 -2.71
N ILE A 92 12.74 -10.33 -1.39
CA ILE A 92 13.31 -9.43 -0.37
C ILE A 92 14.83 -9.28 -0.56
N ARG A 93 15.55 -10.38 -0.84
CA ARG A 93 17.00 -10.36 -1.10
C ARG A 93 17.40 -9.55 -2.34
N LYS A 94 16.51 -9.39 -3.31
CA LYS A 94 16.75 -8.64 -4.55
C LYS A 94 16.23 -7.20 -4.50
N ALA A 95 15.58 -6.81 -3.41
CA ALA A 95 14.89 -5.54 -3.30
C ALA A 95 15.87 -4.40 -2.98
N GLY A 96 15.81 -3.34 -3.79
CA GLY A 96 16.38 -2.04 -3.44
C GLY A 96 15.42 -1.20 -2.57
N ALA A 97 14.14 -1.55 -2.55
CA ALA A 97 13.15 -1.08 -1.58
C ALA A 97 11.98 -2.06 -1.46
N VAL A 98 11.31 -2.07 -0.30
CA VAL A 98 10.17 -2.95 -0.04
C VAL A 98 8.97 -2.13 0.43
N VAL A 99 7.82 -2.37 -0.20
CA VAL A 99 6.52 -1.82 0.21
C VAL A 99 5.60 -2.99 0.55
N VAL A 100 5.06 -3.00 1.77
CA VAL A 100 4.08 -4.03 2.20
C VAL A 100 2.72 -3.37 2.40
N VAL A 101 1.70 -3.94 1.79
CA VAL A 101 0.31 -3.50 1.98
C VAL A 101 -0.37 -4.37 3.02
N ASN A 102 -1.02 -3.72 3.98
CA ASN A 102 -1.97 -4.30 4.91
C ASN A 102 -3.32 -3.66 4.64
N CYS A 103 -4.40 -4.43 4.58
CA CYS A 103 -5.70 -3.87 4.26
C CYS A 103 -6.88 -4.61 4.88
N ASP A 104 -7.92 -3.85 5.20
CA ASP A 104 -9.17 -4.40 5.68
C ASP A 104 -9.89 -5.13 4.52
N PRO A 105 -10.05 -6.47 4.59
CA PRO A 105 -10.75 -7.22 3.55
C PRO A 105 -12.24 -6.84 3.47
N ALA A 106 -12.84 -6.31 4.53
CA ALA A 106 -14.26 -5.89 4.51
C ALA A 106 -14.53 -4.76 3.50
N LEU A 107 -13.49 -4.05 3.06
CA LEU A 107 -13.58 -3.07 1.98
C LEU A 107 -13.67 -3.69 0.57
N LEU A 108 -13.37 -4.98 0.43
CA LEU A 108 -13.24 -5.69 -0.86
C LEU A 108 -14.22 -6.85 -1.01
N ILE A 109 -14.60 -7.47 0.12
CA ILE A 109 -15.55 -8.58 0.18
C ILE A 109 -16.58 -8.32 1.27
N ASP A 110 -17.85 -8.65 1.01
CA ASP A 110 -18.92 -8.61 2.00
C ASP A 110 -18.79 -9.81 2.96
N THR A 111 -17.77 -9.76 3.82
CA THR A 111 -17.58 -10.77 4.86
C THR A 111 -17.41 -10.11 6.21
N LYS A 112 -18.48 -10.14 7.02
CA LYS A 112 -18.51 -9.59 8.39
C LYS A 112 -17.62 -10.33 9.40
N THR A 113 -16.94 -11.43 9.01
CA THR A 113 -16.43 -12.41 9.99
C THR A 113 -15.02 -12.94 9.77
N ASN A 114 -14.31 -12.60 8.68
CA ASN A 114 -12.98 -13.16 8.40
C ASN A 114 -11.93 -12.08 8.10
N SER A 115 -11.69 -11.18 9.07
CA SER A 115 -10.57 -10.25 8.96
C SER A 115 -9.26 -11.03 8.99
N ASN A 116 -8.58 -11.11 7.85
CA ASN A 116 -7.24 -11.69 7.73
C ASN A 116 -6.13 -10.68 8.11
N MET A 117 -6.50 -9.50 8.61
CA MET A 117 -5.58 -8.45 9.03
C MET A 117 -4.50 -8.93 10.01
N PRO A 118 -4.80 -9.73 11.06
CA PRO A 118 -3.75 -10.27 11.93
C PRO A 118 -2.70 -11.09 11.17
N SER A 119 -3.12 -11.88 10.18
CA SER A 119 -2.20 -12.66 9.35
C SER A 119 -1.41 -11.80 8.37
N GLN A 120 -2.00 -10.73 7.84
CA GLN A 120 -1.28 -9.72 7.04
C GLN A 120 -0.23 -9.00 7.90
N THR A 121 -0.57 -8.59 9.13
CA THR A 121 0.37 -7.99 10.07
C THR A 121 1.50 -8.96 10.41
N LYS A 122 1.20 -10.24 10.62
CA LYS A 122 2.23 -11.27 10.82
C LYS A 122 3.18 -11.36 9.62
N PHE A 123 2.64 -11.36 8.39
CA PHE A 123 3.46 -11.33 7.17
C PHE A 123 4.37 -10.10 7.14
N ALA A 124 3.82 -8.90 7.40
CA ALA A 124 4.59 -7.66 7.45
C ALA A 124 5.72 -7.71 8.49
N THR A 125 5.46 -8.21 9.70
CA THR A 125 6.50 -8.42 10.71
C THR A 125 7.59 -9.38 10.23
N GLN A 126 7.21 -10.49 9.58
CA GLN A 126 8.18 -11.44 9.02
C GLN A 126 9.04 -10.81 7.91
N VAL A 127 8.46 -9.96 7.05
CA VAL A 127 9.22 -9.21 6.04
C VAL A 127 10.28 -8.32 6.69
N ALA A 128 9.92 -7.56 7.74
CA ALA A 128 10.88 -6.73 8.46
C ALA A 128 12.02 -7.54 9.08
N VAL A 129 11.71 -8.68 9.71
CA VAL A 129 12.72 -9.59 10.29
C VAL A 129 13.65 -10.17 9.21
N VAL A 130 13.10 -10.62 8.08
CA VAL A 130 13.89 -11.18 6.98
C VAL A 130 14.76 -10.11 6.33
N LEU A 131 14.24 -8.91 6.08
CA LEU A 131 15.01 -7.79 5.54
C LEU A 131 16.15 -7.42 6.50
N HIS A 132 15.88 -7.37 7.80
CA HIS A 132 16.88 -7.13 8.84
C HIS A 132 18.01 -8.16 8.80
N SER A 133 17.64 -9.44 8.73
CA SER A 133 18.58 -10.56 8.73
C SER A 133 19.45 -10.61 7.47
N ILE A 134 18.96 -10.16 6.32
CA ILE A 134 19.69 -10.19 5.05
C ILE A 134 20.66 -9.01 4.93
N HIS A 135 20.23 -7.80 5.28
CA HIS A 135 20.95 -6.56 4.94
C HIS A 135 21.70 -5.92 6.11
N GLY A 136 21.58 -6.44 7.34
CA GLY A 136 22.31 -5.92 8.49
C GLY A 136 22.12 -4.41 8.68
N GLY A 137 23.21 -3.65 8.73
CA GLY A 137 23.23 -2.21 9.06
C GLY A 137 22.84 -1.23 7.94
N SER A 138 22.77 -1.65 6.67
CA SER A 138 22.33 -0.79 5.55
C SER A 138 21.07 -1.37 4.91
N GLN A 139 19.93 -1.18 5.57
CA GLN A 139 18.64 -1.70 5.14
C GLN A 139 18.10 -0.92 3.92
N PRO A 140 17.59 -1.61 2.87
CA PRO A 140 16.71 -1.00 1.88
C PRO A 140 15.52 -0.30 2.55
N PRO A 141 15.00 0.81 2.01
CA PRO A 141 13.78 1.45 2.53
C PRO A 141 12.65 0.45 2.70
N LEU A 142 12.06 0.42 3.90
CA LEU A 142 10.95 -0.48 4.24
C LEU A 142 9.70 0.32 4.59
N CYS A 143 8.70 0.23 3.72
CA CYS A 143 7.47 1.01 3.78
C CYS A 143 6.25 0.12 4.02
N SER A 144 5.30 0.57 4.84
CA SER A 144 4.00 -0.07 5.03
C SER A 144 2.86 0.86 4.58
N VAL A 145 1.89 0.30 3.88
CA VAL A 145 0.64 0.99 3.48
C VAL A 145 -0.52 0.28 4.14
N HIS A 146 -1.27 0.99 4.98
CA HIS A 146 -2.44 0.46 5.66
C HIS A 146 -3.72 1.05 5.06
N ILE A 147 -4.57 0.19 4.49
CA ILE A 147 -5.83 0.58 3.88
C ILE A 147 -6.97 0.11 4.79
N ASN A 148 -7.56 1.02 5.55
CA ASN A 148 -8.58 0.71 6.55
C ASN A 148 -9.54 1.90 6.69
N PRO A 149 -10.88 1.70 6.68
CA PRO A 149 -11.83 2.80 6.86
C PRO A 149 -11.69 3.49 8.23
N SER A 150 -11.18 2.78 9.23
CA SER A 150 -10.87 3.32 10.55
C SER A 150 -9.68 4.27 10.50
N VAL A 151 -9.82 5.41 11.17
CA VAL A 151 -8.73 6.37 11.38
C VAL A 151 -7.70 5.90 12.41
N ALA A 152 -7.98 4.79 13.12
CA ALA A 152 -7.13 4.25 14.15
C ALA A 152 -5.75 3.86 13.61
N SER A 153 -4.72 4.13 14.40
CA SER A 153 -3.36 3.72 14.04
C SER A 153 -3.28 2.18 14.02
N PRO A 154 -2.56 1.60 13.04
CA PRO A 154 -2.31 0.17 13.00
C PRO A 154 -1.59 -0.29 14.26
N ALA A 155 -1.97 -1.47 14.74
CA ALA A 155 -1.28 -2.11 15.85
C ALA A 155 0.15 -2.48 15.42
N ASN A 156 1.14 -1.86 16.08
CA ASN A 156 2.56 -2.19 16.00
C ASN A 156 3.26 -1.93 14.64
N PRO A 157 3.54 -0.66 14.27
CA PRO A 157 4.31 -0.32 13.07
C PRO A 157 5.83 -0.59 13.19
N ASN A 158 6.30 -1.35 14.18
CA ASN A 158 7.73 -1.48 14.45
C ASN A 158 8.50 -2.15 13.30
N GLY A 159 9.70 -1.65 13.03
CA GLY A 159 10.57 -2.13 11.95
C GLY A 159 10.36 -1.45 10.59
N TYR A 160 9.30 -0.65 10.41
CA TYR A 160 9.07 0.11 9.18
C TYR A 160 9.50 1.57 9.31
N ASP A 161 10.21 2.06 8.29
CA ASP A 161 10.70 3.45 8.19
C ASP A 161 9.56 4.42 7.93
N ASN A 162 8.68 4.03 7.00
CA ASN A 162 7.59 4.85 6.50
C ASN A 162 6.29 4.06 6.61
N VAL A 163 5.29 4.67 7.24
CA VAL A 163 3.97 4.06 7.39
C VAL A 163 2.91 5.05 6.95
N VAL A 164 2.23 4.70 5.86
CA VAL A 164 1.13 5.47 5.28
C VAL A 164 -0.18 4.78 5.63
N VAL A 165 -1.19 5.56 5.97
CA VAL A 165 -2.57 5.09 6.16
C VAL A 165 -3.49 5.79 5.16
N CYS A 166 -4.50 5.09 4.64
CA CYS A 166 -5.57 5.66 3.83
C CYS A 166 -6.88 4.88 4.01
N SER A 167 -8.02 5.52 3.74
CA SER A 167 -9.33 4.91 4.03
C SER A 167 -9.89 3.96 2.97
N SER A 168 -9.33 3.96 1.76
CA SER A 168 -9.86 3.16 0.64
C SER A 168 -8.81 2.92 -0.46
N TYR A 169 -9.18 2.05 -1.41
CA TYR A 169 -8.40 1.71 -2.63
C TYR A 169 -8.71 2.64 -3.81
N SER A 170 -9.34 3.79 -3.58
CA SER A 170 -9.66 4.70 -4.69
C SER A 170 -8.38 5.07 -5.45
N MET A 171 -8.51 5.27 -6.76
CA MET A 171 -7.38 5.66 -7.60
C MET A 171 -6.66 6.89 -7.05
N ALA A 172 -7.42 7.91 -6.61
CA ALA A 172 -6.87 9.11 -5.99
C ALA A 172 -6.05 8.83 -4.72
N ASN A 173 -6.52 7.92 -3.85
CA ASN A 173 -5.77 7.53 -2.66
C ASN A 173 -4.49 6.77 -3.02
N MET A 174 -4.55 5.82 -3.97
CA MET A 174 -3.39 5.04 -4.38
C MET A 174 -2.33 5.89 -5.08
N GLU A 175 -2.75 6.85 -5.92
CA GLU A 175 -1.85 7.84 -6.52
C GLU A 175 -1.21 8.73 -5.46
N LYS A 176 -1.99 9.19 -4.47
CA LYS A 176 -1.47 9.98 -3.36
C LYS A 176 -0.47 9.21 -2.50
N VAL A 177 -0.77 7.95 -2.15
CA VAL A 177 0.18 7.05 -1.44
C VAL A 177 1.49 6.93 -2.22
N ALA A 178 1.43 6.62 -3.51
CA ALA A 178 2.62 6.50 -4.34
C ALA A 178 3.43 7.81 -4.38
N SER A 179 2.74 8.96 -4.49
CA SER A 179 3.41 10.27 -4.45
C SER A 179 4.09 10.56 -3.12
N MET A 180 3.52 10.11 -2.00
CA MET A 180 4.12 10.32 -0.69
C MET A 180 5.37 9.44 -0.48
N LEU A 181 5.37 8.22 -1.01
CA LEU A 181 6.52 7.32 -0.90
C LEU A 181 7.65 7.67 -1.87
N MET A 182 7.32 8.12 -3.09
CA MET A 182 8.29 8.39 -4.16
C MET A 182 7.96 9.73 -4.82
N CYS A 183 8.48 10.82 -4.24
CA CYS A 183 8.38 12.16 -4.81
C CYS A 183 9.58 12.46 -5.71
#